data_AF-A0ABD8B263-F1
#
_entry.id   AF-A0ABD8B263-F1
#
_cell.length_a   1.000
_cell.length_b   1.000
_cell.length_c   1.000
_cell.angle_alpha   90.00
_cell.angle_beta   90.00
_cell.angle_gamma   90.00
#
_symmetry.space_group_name_H-M   'P 1'
#
loop_
_entity.id
_entity.type
_entity.pdbx_description
1 polymer ?
#
loop_
_entity_poly.entity_id
_entity_poly.type
_entity_poly.pdbx_seq_one_letter_code
_entity_poly.pdbx_strand_id
1 'polypeptide(L)'
;MFIGVQGSAHSYRPVLFFNAEESGLVGSNVYASMLKATGAPVKAAVCIDMIGFNSDNNHLFEIHEGHNDEDIRNASVSIAQTIANNAVRVPSMSSPQCYQGTSTVNNPDRTVFDGAIGRSDHASFHQQGYAVVVFEDFFINMPSEPVDDPNPNYHQASDLIIDASYGSNITNVLANAVLELARN
;
A
#
# COMPACT_ATOMS: atom_id res chain seq x y z
N MET A 1 1.15 -2.61 8.14
CA MET A 1 2.58 -2.53 8.54
C MET A 1 3.25 -1.36 7.83
N PHE A 2 4.03 -0.53 8.53
CA PHE A 2 4.74 0.63 7.91
C PHE A 2 6.23 0.41 7.83
N ILE A 3 6.87 0.94 6.78
CA ILE A 3 8.31 1.12 6.76
C ILE A 3 8.67 2.57 6.45
N GLY A 4 9.07 3.30 7.50
CA GLY A 4 9.62 4.64 7.39
C GLY A 4 11.04 4.60 6.85
N VAL A 5 11.40 5.54 5.97
CA VAL A 5 12.77 5.75 5.52
C VAL A 5 13.19 7.17 5.87
N GLN A 6 14.32 7.36 6.53
CA GLN A 6 14.86 8.69 6.88
C GLN A 6 16.19 8.94 6.17
N GLY A 7 16.34 10.13 5.56
CA GLY A 7 17.55 10.55 4.83
C GLY A 7 18.59 11.23 5.71
N SER A 8 19.59 10.47 6.17
CA SER A 8 21.01 10.81 6.39
C SER A 8 21.69 9.52 6.89
N ALA A 9 23.01 9.50 7.16
CA ALA A 9 23.87 8.32 7.30
C ALA A 9 23.37 7.13 8.18
N HIS A 10 22.26 7.28 8.92
CA HIS A 10 21.56 6.23 9.66
C HIS A 10 20.08 6.20 9.25
N SER A 11 19.74 5.49 8.17
CA SER A 11 18.35 5.26 7.76
C SER A 11 17.67 4.27 8.73
N TYR A 12 16.80 4.77 9.61
CA TYR A 12 15.98 3.91 10.48
C TYR A 12 14.77 3.38 9.70
N ARG A 13 14.51 2.07 9.80
CA ARG A 13 13.38 1.38 9.17
C ARG A 13 12.48 0.75 10.23
N PRO A 14 11.71 1.56 10.99
CA PRO A 14 10.81 1.00 11.97
C PRO A 14 9.68 0.25 11.25
N VAL A 15 9.46 -1.00 11.66
CA VAL A 15 8.24 -1.75 11.33
C VAL A 15 7.20 -1.38 12.37
N LEU A 16 6.10 -0.76 11.95
CA LEU A 16 5.03 -0.32 12.85
C LEU A 16 3.78 -1.17 12.69
N PHE A 17 3.16 -1.46 13.83
CA PHE A 17 1.84 -2.09 13.94
C PHE A 17 0.91 -1.11 14.64
N PHE A 18 -0.11 -0.63 13.94
CA PHE A 18 -1.09 0.28 14.51
C PHE A 18 -2.25 -0.48 15.14
N ASN A 19 -2.82 0.12 16.16
CA ASN A 19 -4.02 -0.37 16.81
C ASN A 19 -5.20 0.54 16.41
N ALA A 20 -6.42 0.00 16.46
CA ALA A 20 -7.66 0.73 16.19
C ALA A 20 -7.71 1.37 14.79
N GLU A 21 -7.18 0.68 13.78
CA GLU A 21 -7.35 1.00 12.35
C GLU A 21 -8.85 0.96 11.99
N GLU A 22 -9.50 -0.17 12.27
CA GLU A 22 -10.94 -0.42 12.07
C GLU A 22 -11.89 0.48 12.90
N SER A 23 -11.34 1.29 13.81
CA SER A 23 -12.10 2.28 14.60
C SER A 23 -11.84 3.71 14.14
N GLY A 24 -11.39 3.90 12.90
CA GLY A 24 -11.14 5.21 12.29
C GLY A 24 -9.68 5.65 12.35
N LEU A 25 -8.75 4.71 12.14
CA LEU A 25 -7.32 4.99 11.98
C LEU A 25 -6.71 5.69 13.21
N VAL A 26 -7.18 5.39 14.42
CA VAL A 26 -6.86 6.17 15.62
C VAL A 26 -5.35 6.15 15.91
N GLY A 27 -4.73 4.98 15.86
CA GLY A 27 -3.30 4.82 16.16
C GLY A 27 -2.41 5.54 15.14
N SER A 28 -2.66 5.32 13.85
CA SER A 28 -1.90 5.93 12.76
C SER A 28 -2.10 7.44 12.70
N ASN A 29 -3.32 7.97 12.90
CA ASN A 29 -3.59 9.40 12.94
C ASN A 29 -2.75 10.11 14.03
N VAL A 30 -2.71 9.56 15.24
CA VAL A 30 -1.91 10.14 16.34
C VAL A 30 -0.43 10.11 16.02
N TYR A 31 0.08 8.97 15.55
CA TYR A 31 1.51 8.82 15.26
C TYR A 31 1.96 9.68 14.09
N ALA A 32 1.20 9.70 13.00
CA ALA A 32 1.46 10.54 11.84
C ALA A 32 1.46 12.02 12.26
N SER A 33 0.45 12.47 13.02
CA SER A 33 0.39 13.85 13.51
C SER A 33 1.60 14.22 14.38
N MET A 34 2.06 13.30 15.24
CA MET A 34 3.27 13.48 16.04
C MET A 34 4.53 13.64 15.16
N LEU A 35 4.71 12.79 14.14
CA LEU A 35 5.84 12.92 13.21
C LEU A 35 5.86 14.28 12.52
N LYS A 36 4.69 14.76 12.06
CA LYS A 36 4.56 16.10 11.46
C LYS A 36 4.91 17.20 12.46
N ALA A 37 4.36 17.15 13.68
CA ALA A 37 4.57 18.16 14.70
C ALA A 37 6.03 18.25 15.16
N THR A 38 6.75 17.13 15.14
CA THR A 38 8.17 17.06 15.50
C THR A 38 9.11 17.37 14.33
N GLY A 39 8.58 17.59 13.12
CA GLY A 39 9.40 17.79 11.92
C GLY A 39 10.23 16.56 11.55
N ALA A 40 9.74 15.36 11.88
CA ALA A 40 10.44 14.12 11.58
C ALA A 40 10.66 13.97 10.06
N PRO A 41 11.89 13.73 9.61
CA PRO A 41 12.20 13.65 8.18
C PRO A 41 11.87 12.24 7.63
N VAL A 42 10.59 12.01 7.36
CA VAL A 42 10.10 10.78 6.74
C VAL A 42 10.11 10.94 5.22
N LYS A 43 10.72 9.97 4.53
CA LYS A 43 10.86 9.93 3.08
C LYS A 43 9.74 9.15 2.39
N ALA A 44 9.30 8.06 3.02
CA ALA A 44 8.29 7.17 2.50
C ALA A 44 7.59 6.44 3.65
N ALA A 45 6.32 6.12 3.45
CA ALA A 45 5.47 5.33 4.31
C ALA A 45 4.76 4.28 3.46
N VAL A 46 5.24 3.03 3.51
CA VAL A 46 4.62 1.91 2.79
C VAL A 46 3.73 1.16 3.77
N CYS A 47 2.40 1.27 3.62
CA CYS A 47 1.43 0.47 4.36
C CYS A 47 1.24 -0.89 3.68
N ILE A 48 0.97 -1.90 4.48
CA ILE A 48 0.64 -3.27 4.05
C ILE A 48 -0.63 -3.63 4.78
N ASP A 49 -1.66 -3.96 4.01
CA ASP A 49 -2.99 -4.27 4.51
C ASP A 49 -3.61 -5.33 3.61
N MET A 50 -4.11 -6.43 4.17
CA MET A 50 -4.60 -7.61 3.45
C MET A 50 -3.70 -8.07 2.29
N ILE A 51 -2.65 -8.86 2.56
CA ILE A 51 -1.76 -9.41 1.51
C ILE A 51 -1.76 -10.95 1.52
N GLY A 52 -2.84 -11.53 2.02
CA GLY A 52 -2.87 -12.92 2.46
C GLY A 52 -3.80 -13.79 1.64
N PHE A 53 -4.86 -13.23 1.07
CA PHE A 53 -5.84 -13.96 0.29
C PHE A 53 -5.46 -13.94 -1.19
N ASN A 54 -5.54 -15.12 -1.81
CA ASN A 54 -5.37 -15.34 -3.24
C ASN A 54 -6.03 -16.68 -3.55
N SER A 55 -7.15 -16.66 -4.26
CA SER A 55 -7.96 -17.82 -4.63
C SER A 55 -7.71 -18.29 -6.07
N ASP A 56 -7.00 -17.47 -6.85
CA ASP A 56 -6.64 -17.77 -8.24
C ASP A 56 -5.11 -17.92 -8.45
N ASN A 57 -4.70 -18.09 -9.72
CA ASN A 57 -3.28 -18.27 -10.11
C ASN A 57 -2.69 -17.03 -10.80
N ASN A 58 -3.37 -15.89 -10.77
CA ASN A 58 -2.93 -14.65 -11.41
C ASN A 58 -1.86 -13.96 -10.58
N HIS A 59 -1.86 -14.14 -9.25
CA HIS A 59 -0.91 -13.51 -8.32
C HIS A 59 -0.78 -12.00 -8.55
N LEU A 60 -1.90 -11.36 -8.87
CA LEU A 60 -2.01 -9.91 -8.97
C LEU A 60 -2.02 -9.33 -7.55
N PHE A 61 -1.57 -8.10 -7.42
CA PHE A 61 -1.63 -7.35 -6.18
C PHE A 61 -1.65 -5.86 -6.52
N GLU A 62 -2.10 -5.06 -5.56
CA GLU A 62 -2.47 -3.69 -5.81
C GLU A 62 -1.54 -2.74 -5.04
N ILE A 63 -1.17 -1.65 -5.70
CA ILE A 63 -0.46 -0.53 -5.09
C ILE A 63 -1.37 0.68 -5.24
N HIS A 64 -1.66 1.34 -4.14
CA HIS A 64 -2.51 2.52 -4.11
C HIS A 64 -1.72 3.73 -3.63
N GLU A 65 -1.60 4.70 -4.51
CA GLU A 65 -1.01 6.02 -4.27
C GLU A 65 -2.01 7.16 -4.50
N GLY A 66 -3.26 6.84 -4.83
CA GLY A 66 -4.31 7.80 -5.08
C GLY A 66 -4.65 8.66 -3.87
N HIS A 67 -5.08 9.88 -4.16
CA HIS A 67 -5.53 10.84 -3.16
C HIS A 67 -6.42 11.89 -3.82
N ASN A 68 -7.41 12.42 -3.10
CA ASN A 68 -8.34 13.44 -3.63
C ASN A 68 -7.66 14.77 -4.02
N ASP A 69 -6.43 14.97 -3.57
CA ASP A 69 -5.56 16.09 -3.90
C ASP A 69 -4.40 15.56 -4.77
N GLU A 70 -4.27 16.12 -5.98
CA GLU A 70 -3.30 15.67 -6.97
C GLU A 70 -1.85 15.87 -6.54
N ASP A 71 -1.54 16.95 -5.81
CA ASP A 71 -0.17 17.24 -5.39
C ASP A 71 0.28 16.22 -4.33
N ILE A 72 -0.62 15.85 -3.43
CA ILE A 72 -0.39 14.78 -2.44
C ILE A 72 -0.18 13.44 -3.14
N ARG A 73 -1.06 13.07 -4.09
CA ARG A 73 -0.94 11.85 -4.90
C ARG A 73 0.39 11.81 -5.65
N ASN A 74 0.75 12.90 -6.32
CA ASN A 74 1.96 13.00 -7.13
C ASN A 74 3.24 12.78 -6.32
N ALA A 75 3.25 13.19 -5.05
CA ALA A 75 4.40 12.97 -4.17
C ALA A 75 4.64 11.48 -3.86
N SER A 76 3.59 10.65 -3.90
CA SER A 76 3.65 9.20 -3.64
C SER A 76 3.99 8.35 -4.87
N VAL A 77 3.85 8.89 -6.09
CA VAL A 77 4.06 8.16 -7.36
C VAL A 77 5.44 7.50 -7.41
N SER A 78 6.49 8.21 -6.97
CA SER A 78 7.86 7.65 -6.98
C SER A 78 8.02 6.43 -6.07
N ILE A 79 7.29 6.41 -4.94
CA ILE A 79 7.29 5.28 -3.99
C ILE A 79 6.61 4.07 -4.63
N ALA A 80 5.42 4.27 -5.23
CA ALA A 80 4.69 3.23 -5.93
C ALA A 80 5.50 2.63 -7.08
N GLN A 81 6.15 3.48 -7.89
CA GLN A 81 7.03 3.04 -8.98
C GLN A 81 8.22 2.22 -8.47
N THR A 82 8.86 2.59 -7.35
CA THR A 82 9.93 1.78 -6.77
C THR A 82 9.43 0.40 -6.35
N ILE A 83 8.23 0.30 -5.79
CA ILE A 83 7.62 -0.99 -5.44
C ILE A 83 7.33 -1.81 -6.71
N ALA A 84 6.67 -1.22 -7.70
CA ALA A 84 6.34 -1.88 -8.96
C ALA A 84 7.59 -2.41 -9.69
N ASN A 85 8.66 -1.62 -9.72
CA ASN A 85 9.93 -2.01 -10.33
C ASN A 85 10.65 -3.13 -9.57
N ASN A 86 10.32 -3.36 -8.30
CA ASN A 86 10.87 -4.48 -7.53
C ASN A 86 10.04 -5.77 -7.66
N ALA A 87 8.79 -5.68 -8.16
CA ALA A 87 7.94 -6.85 -8.41
C ALA A 87 8.56 -7.81 -9.42
N VAL A 88 9.18 -7.28 -10.48
CA VAL A 88 9.86 -8.07 -11.54
C VAL A 88 11.02 -8.93 -11.02
N ARG A 89 11.50 -8.66 -9.79
CA ARG A 89 12.58 -9.44 -9.14
C ARG A 89 12.05 -10.66 -8.40
N VAL A 90 10.74 -10.82 -8.31
CA VAL A 90 10.07 -11.96 -7.67
C VAL A 90 9.31 -12.72 -8.75
N PRO A 91 9.90 -13.77 -9.35
CA PRO A 91 9.37 -14.40 -10.58
C PRO A 91 7.98 -15.01 -10.48
N SER A 92 7.50 -15.28 -9.27
CA SER A 92 6.17 -15.83 -9.00
C SER A 92 5.06 -14.79 -8.98
N MET A 93 5.39 -13.49 -9.04
CA MET A 93 4.42 -12.40 -9.00
C MET A 93 4.11 -11.87 -10.39
N SER A 94 2.86 -11.47 -10.60
CA SER A 94 2.48 -10.64 -11.74
C SER A 94 2.91 -9.18 -11.53
N SER A 95 2.88 -8.39 -12.60
CA SER A 95 3.03 -6.94 -12.49
C SER A 95 1.91 -6.39 -11.60
N PRO A 96 2.23 -5.53 -10.61
CA PRO A 96 1.20 -4.94 -9.77
C PRO A 96 0.33 -3.97 -10.54
N GLN A 97 -0.89 -3.82 -10.05
CA GLN A 97 -1.85 -2.85 -10.51
C GLN A 97 -1.68 -1.57 -9.67
N CYS A 98 -1.35 -0.45 -10.31
CA CYS A 98 -1.15 0.83 -9.61
C CYS A 98 -2.41 1.69 -9.75
N TYR A 99 -2.99 2.10 -8.63
CA TYR A 99 -4.15 2.99 -8.54
C TYR A 99 -3.69 4.40 -8.19
N GLN A 100 -3.98 5.33 -9.10
CA GLN A 100 -3.50 6.72 -9.12
C GLN A 100 -4.63 7.74 -9.14
N GLY A 101 -5.86 7.27 -8.96
CA GLY A 101 -7.06 8.08 -9.02
C GLY A 101 -7.15 9.13 -7.92
N THR A 102 -8.03 10.09 -8.16
CA THR A 102 -8.35 11.19 -7.22
C THR A 102 -9.80 11.10 -6.74
N SER A 103 -10.48 9.99 -7.04
CA SER A 103 -11.88 9.76 -6.76
C SER A 103 -12.09 8.35 -6.21
N THR A 104 -12.99 8.23 -5.24
CA THR A 104 -13.46 6.93 -4.72
C THR A 104 -14.73 6.44 -5.45
N VAL A 105 -15.17 7.14 -6.49
CA VAL A 105 -16.32 6.71 -7.31
C VAL A 105 -15.86 5.60 -8.24
N ASN A 106 -16.43 4.41 -8.08
CA ASN A 106 -16.08 3.20 -8.85
C ASN A 106 -15.91 3.50 -10.35
N ASN A 107 -14.71 3.20 -10.85
CA ASN A 107 -14.35 3.29 -12.25
C ASN A 107 -13.22 2.29 -12.52
N PRO A 108 -13.26 1.50 -13.60
CA PRO A 108 -12.13 0.64 -13.97
C PRO A 108 -10.85 1.42 -14.34
N ASP A 109 -10.95 2.71 -14.70
CA ASP A 109 -9.79 3.54 -14.99
C ASP A 109 -9.09 3.94 -13.68
N ARG A 110 -7.98 3.25 -13.39
CA ARG A 110 -7.13 3.45 -12.21
C ARG A 110 -6.45 4.82 -12.15
N THR A 111 -6.44 5.58 -13.23
CA THR A 111 -5.94 6.97 -13.23
C THR A 111 -6.99 7.97 -12.72
N VAL A 112 -8.26 7.55 -12.67
CA VAL A 112 -9.40 8.32 -12.20
C VAL A 112 -9.89 7.82 -10.84
N PHE A 113 -9.92 6.50 -10.67
CA PHE A 113 -10.41 5.84 -9.46
C PHE A 113 -9.28 5.24 -8.62
N ASP A 114 -9.39 5.44 -7.32
CA ASP A 114 -8.67 4.67 -6.32
C ASP A 114 -9.62 4.41 -5.15
N GLY A 115 -10.00 3.14 -4.98
CA GLY A 115 -10.92 2.72 -3.94
C GLY A 115 -10.31 2.71 -2.55
N ALA A 116 -8.98 2.73 -2.42
CA ALA A 116 -8.28 2.66 -1.15
C ALA A 116 -8.13 4.03 -0.46
N ILE A 117 -8.45 5.15 -1.15
CA ILE A 117 -8.35 6.50 -0.57
C ILE A 117 -9.10 6.54 0.76
N GLY A 118 -8.36 6.76 1.86
CA GLY A 118 -8.94 6.90 3.19
C GLY A 118 -9.30 5.58 3.90
N ARG A 119 -9.01 4.41 3.32
CA ARG A 119 -9.48 3.11 3.84
C ARG A 119 -8.54 2.35 4.76
N SER A 120 -7.29 2.79 4.88
CA SER A 120 -6.29 2.11 5.70
C SER A 120 -5.31 3.14 6.29
N ASP A 121 -4.43 2.71 7.20
CA ASP A 121 -3.52 3.58 7.93
C ASP A 121 -2.67 4.51 7.05
N HIS A 122 -2.42 4.15 5.78
CA HIS A 122 -1.67 4.99 4.83
C HIS A 122 -2.31 6.37 4.67
N ALA A 123 -3.63 6.48 4.83
CA ALA A 123 -4.36 7.74 4.71
C ALA A 123 -3.86 8.79 5.71
N SER A 124 -3.48 8.38 6.93
CA SER A 124 -2.90 9.28 7.94
C SER A 124 -1.55 9.87 7.51
N PHE A 125 -0.82 9.18 6.63
CA PHE A 125 0.48 9.60 6.12
C PHE A 125 0.38 10.28 4.74
N HIS A 126 -0.66 10.01 3.95
CA HIS A 126 -0.93 10.74 2.71
C HIS A 126 -1.06 12.24 2.94
N GLN A 127 -1.70 12.66 4.02
CA GLN A 127 -1.78 14.09 4.40
C GLN A 127 -0.41 14.76 4.61
N GLN A 128 0.68 13.98 4.63
CA GLN A 128 2.04 14.45 4.77
C GLN A 128 2.86 14.33 3.47
N GLY A 129 2.30 13.70 2.43
CA GLY A 129 2.82 13.68 1.07
C GLY A 129 3.78 12.53 0.74
N TYR A 130 3.72 11.38 1.43
CA TYR A 130 4.74 10.33 1.22
C TYR A 130 4.26 8.91 1.53
N ALA A 131 3.02 8.54 1.21
CA ALA A 131 2.50 7.22 1.56
C ALA A 131 1.97 6.42 0.37
N VAL A 132 1.99 5.10 0.50
CA VAL A 132 1.28 4.17 -0.38
C VAL A 132 0.71 3.04 0.49
N VAL A 133 -0.31 2.36 0.02
CA VAL A 133 -0.74 1.07 0.60
C VAL A 133 -0.68 -0.02 -0.44
N VAL A 134 -0.34 -1.22 0.02
CA VAL A 134 -0.28 -2.42 -0.80
C VAL A 134 -1.31 -3.41 -0.27
N PHE A 135 -2.18 -3.84 -1.19
CA PHE A 135 -3.26 -4.80 -0.98
C PHE A 135 -3.05 -6.03 -1.86
N GLU A 136 -3.70 -7.14 -1.50
CA GLU A 136 -4.09 -8.22 -2.41
C GLU A 136 -5.02 -7.70 -3.52
N ASP A 137 -5.38 -8.54 -4.50
CA ASP A 137 -6.28 -8.16 -5.61
C ASP A 137 -7.73 -7.96 -5.12
N PHE A 138 -8.02 -6.78 -4.55
CA PHE A 138 -9.25 -6.51 -3.82
C PHE A 138 -10.18 -5.54 -4.54
N PHE A 139 -9.65 -4.57 -5.28
CA PHE A 139 -10.45 -3.54 -5.95
C PHE A 139 -10.75 -3.90 -7.41
N ILE A 140 -11.71 -3.18 -7.99
CA ILE A 140 -12.18 -3.46 -9.35
C ILE A 140 -11.05 -3.36 -10.39
N ASN A 141 -10.87 -4.45 -11.12
CA ASN A 141 -9.87 -4.55 -12.19
C ASN A 141 -10.31 -3.92 -13.52
N MET A 142 -9.34 -3.65 -14.40
CA MET A 142 -9.64 -3.19 -15.75
C MET A 142 -10.36 -4.30 -16.53
N PRO A 143 -11.25 -3.98 -17.49
CA PRO A 143 -11.96 -5.00 -18.27
C PRO A 143 -11.06 -5.94 -19.09
N SER A 144 -9.80 -5.57 -19.31
CA SER A 144 -8.80 -6.37 -20.00
C SER A 144 -8.03 -7.34 -19.10
N GLU A 145 -8.24 -7.29 -17.80
CA GLU A 145 -7.54 -8.07 -16.78
C GLU A 145 -8.47 -9.16 -16.21
N PRO A 146 -7.92 -10.12 -15.45
CA PRO A 146 -8.72 -11.03 -14.65
C PRO A 146 -9.71 -10.29 -13.74
N VAL A 147 -10.79 -10.97 -13.39
CA VAL A 147 -11.74 -10.49 -12.37
C VAL A 147 -10.99 -10.32 -11.04
N ASP A 148 -11.36 -9.30 -10.27
CA ASP A 148 -10.85 -9.05 -8.93
C ASP A 148 -11.07 -10.27 -8.00
N ASP A 149 -10.18 -10.44 -7.03
CA ASP A 149 -10.16 -11.59 -6.12
C ASP A 149 -10.25 -11.18 -4.62
N PRO A 150 -11.26 -10.38 -4.23
CA PRO A 150 -11.37 -9.89 -2.87
C PRO A 150 -11.66 -11.03 -1.90
N ASN A 151 -11.05 -10.98 -0.71
CA ASN A 151 -11.36 -11.93 0.37
C ASN A 151 -12.86 -11.92 0.71
N PRO A 152 -13.61 -13.01 0.45
CA PRO A 152 -15.05 -13.06 0.66
C PRO A 152 -15.44 -13.06 2.14
N ASN A 153 -14.47 -13.25 3.04
CA ASN A 153 -14.67 -13.27 4.48
C ASN A 153 -14.15 -12.01 5.17
N TYR A 154 -13.75 -10.96 4.44
CA TYR A 154 -13.29 -9.71 5.03
C TYR A 154 -14.32 -9.18 6.06
N HIS A 155 -13.83 -8.80 7.25
CA HIS A 155 -14.64 -8.38 8.42
C HIS A 155 -15.56 -9.46 9.01
N GLN A 156 -15.35 -10.74 8.68
CA GLN A 156 -16.09 -11.87 9.22
C GLN A 156 -15.21 -12.77 10.09
N ALA A 157 -15.82 -13.47 11.04
CA ALA A 157 -15.11 -14.47 11.87
C ALA A 157 -14.59 -15.68 11.06
N SER A 158 -15.03 -15.83 9.81
CA SER A 158 -14.56 -16.84 8.86
C SER A 158 -13.32 -16.42 8.07
N ASP A 159 -12.76 -15.25 8.33
CA ASP A 159 -11.48 -14.81 7.75
C ASP A 159 -10.31 -15.60 8.34
N LEU A 160 -10.08 -16.81 7.81
CA LEU A 160 -9.20 -17.82 8.40
C LEU A 160 -8.19 -18.41 7.42
N ILE A 161 -8.24 -18.02 6.14
CA ILE A 161 -7.48 -18.65 5.06
C ILE A 161 -6.52 -17.64 4.46
N ILE A 162 -5.27 -18.05 4.32
CA ILE A 162 -4.24 -17.30 3.60
C ILE A 162 -3.47 -18.22 2.63
N ASP A 163 -3.01 -17.65 1.53
CA ASP A 163 -1.88 -18.17 0.75
C ASP A 163 -0.58 -17.53 1.28
N ALA A 164 0.11 -18.30 2.14
CA ALA A 164 1.36 -17.86 2.73
C ALA A 164 2.48 -17.62 1.70
N SER A 165 2.46 -18.31 0.55
CA SER A 165 3.48 -18.13 -0.49
C SER A 165 3.27 -16.81 -1.21
N TYR A 166 2.02 -16.51 -1.58
CA TYR A 166 1.62 -15.24 -2.17
C TYR A 166 1.98 -14.05 -1.25
N GLY A 167 1.56 -14.08 0.01
CA GLY A 167 1.88 -13.00 0.95
C GLY A 167 3.38 -12.85 1.23
N SER A 168 4.13 -13.96 1.26
CA SER A 168 5.59 -13.91 1.38
C SER A 168 6.25 -13.28 0.15
N ASN A 169 5.72 -13.53 -1.05
CA ASN A 169 6.22 -12.94 -2.29
C ASN A 169 5.98 -11.42 -2.32
N ILE A 170 4.79 -10.95 -1.95
CA ILE A 170 4.52 -9.52 -1.77
C ILE A 170 5.50 -8.92 -0.77
N THR A 171 5.68 -9.57 0.39
CA THR A 171 6.63 -9.10 1.42
C THR A 171 8.06 -8.99 0.88
N ASN A 172 8.50 -9.94 0.03
CA ASN A 172 9.81 -9.87 -0.62
C ASN A 172 9.93 -8.68 -1.58
N VAL A 173 8.89 -8.38 -2.36
CA VAL A 173 8.84 -7.18 -3.21
C VAL A 173 9.03 -5.93 -2.36
N LEU A 174 8.28 -5.80 -1.27
CA LEU A 174 8.29 -4.64 -0.40
C LEU A 174 9.63 -4.49 0.35
N ALA A 175 10.22 -5.59 0.82
CA ALA A 175 11.52 -5.56 1.47
C ALA A 175 12.61 -5.04 0.53
N ASN A 176 12.59 -5.45 -0.75
CA ASN A 176 13.52 -4.95 -1.77
C ASN A 176 13.27 -3.47 -2.08
N ALA A 177 12.02 -3.07 -2.28
CA ALA A 177 11.65 -1.68 -2.57
C ALA A 177 12.05 -0.72 -1.44
N VAL A 178 11.80 -1.11 -0.19
CA VAL A 178 12.21 -0.34 1.00
C VAL A 178 13.71 -0.21 1.11
N LEU A 179 14.45 -1.29 0.80
CA LEU A 179 15.91 -1.26 0.79
C LEU A 179 16.43 -0.26 -0.25
N GLU A 180 15.79 -0.17 -1.41
CA GLU A 180 16.10 0.79 -2.46
C GLU A 180 15.75 2.23 -2.07
N LEU A 181 14.52 2.46 -1.58
CA LEU A 181 14.06 3.77 -1.10
C LEU A 181 14.99 4.34 -0.02
N ALA A 182 15.57 3.48 0.82
CA ALA A 182 16.48 3.87 1.90
C ALA A 182 17.92 4.16 1.49
N ARG A 183 18.31 3.81 0.27
CA ARG A 183 19.67 4.07 -0.26
C ARG A 183 19.74 5.34 -1.10
N ASN A 184 18.64 5.63 -1.80
CA ASN A 184 18.49 6.84 -2.60
C ASN A 184 17.98 8.00 -1.75
#